data_AF-A0A524FV26-F1
#
_entry.id   AF-A0A524FV26-F1
#
_cell.length_a   1.000
_cell.length_b   1.000
_cell.length_c   1.000
_cell.angle_alpha   90.00
_cell.angle_beta   90.00
_cell.angle_gamma   90.00
#
_symmetry.space_group_name_H-M   'P 1'
#
loop_
_entity.id
_entity.type
_entity.pdbx_description
1 polymer ?
#
loop_
_entity_poly.entity_id
_entity_poly.type
_entity_poly.pdbx_seq_one_letter_code
_entity_poly.pdbx_strand_id
1 'polypeptide(L)'
;MKKNNDNIIKSVILSIFEEEGPTPRIYWPEDIDEGARLLIATKTISLLMGDVIYQNGDTIEGINYFGILPFPDLGLKALTYFFLIADEKARGHAKAATITVLIEEKNSSFFYENMKYLRVELDKAATQIQESINLQKYQRVMDSLREELIAFCGDLKDPFSTKRKLKIIFVGLDRAGKTSFLLAVKKKYSEIIKTLPTKGVERSEENIFEEQNSQISIWDLGGQKRYREKFLEQSEYYLYNIDLLFYLIDIQDSERLNDSLDLFFKIITSLKELDEYPPIVICLNKFDPDIKDSEEIEKNVQIITSQIKKRVEHFFVKIFKTSIFDYWSLISAYSYGLSQLSPNREFFRNRLKIFAEKTNADALLLLNENGIILSSYSNDISFEKVFEISAPHFQTLYKTFNEFKLLKKDYIISSGMKTDTKNIVFKKVRVEKYNLYLLLFMEQFNSIEKIEKYLPNFSNILNELISTYI
;
A
#
# COMPACT_ATOMS: atom_id res chain seq x y z
N MET A 1 26.41 -23.08 -13.02
CA MET A 1 25.81 -24.01 -12.04
C MET A 1 24.34 -23.62 -11.88
N LYS A 2 23.41 -24.45 -12.37
CA LYS A 2 21.98 -24.29 -12.07
C LYS A 2 21.81 -24.50 -10.56
N LYS A 3 21.49 -23.46 -9.79
CA LYS A 3 20.93 -23.68 -8.45
C LYS A 3 19.54 -24.27 -8.67
N ASN A 4 19.26 -25.45 -8.10
CA ASN A 4 17.92 -26.02 -8.12
C ASN A 4 16.96 -25.04 -7.45
N ASN A 5 16.03 -24.48 -8.23
CA ASN A 5 14.92 -23.67 -7.73
C ASN A 5 13.82 -24.54 -7.08
N ASP A 6 13.99 -25.87 -7.10
CA ASP A 6 13.06 -26.89 -6.56
C ASP A 6 12.77 -26.80 -5.04
N ASN A 7 13.38 -25.85 -4.31
CA ASN A 7 13.26 -25.77 -2.84
C ASN A 7 13.01 -24.34 -2.33
N ILE A 8 12.40 -23.48 -3.16
CA ILE A 8 12.02 -22.12 -2.76
C ILE A 8 10.88 -22.17 -1.75
N ILE A 9 9.82 -22.91 -2.07
CA ILE A 9 8.64 -23.08 -1.22
C ILE A 9 8.94 -24.15 -0.20
N LYS A 10 8.93 -23.75 1.07
CA LYS A 10 9.17 -24.62 2.22
C LYS A 10 7.92 -25.30 2.71
N SER A 11 6.81 -24.58 2.70
CA SER A 11 5.56 -25.11 3.21
C SER A 11 4.35 -24.44 2.59
N VAL A 12 3.24 -25.17 2.55
CA VAL A 12 1.91 -24.64 2.23
C VAL A 12 0.96 -25.12 3.31
N ILE A 13 0.24 -24.21 3.96
CA ILE A 13 -0.61 -24.50 5.12
C ILE A 13 -1.99 -23.88 4.93
N LEU A 14 -3.05 -24.69 4.99
CA LEU A 14 -4.42 -24.26 5.20
C LEU A 14 -4.72 -24.28 6.70
N SER A 15 -5.08 -23.12 7.25
CA SER A 15 -5.55 -22.98 8.62
C SER A 15 -7.01 -22.55 8.63
N ILE A 16 -7.78 -23.06 9.57
CA ILE A 16 -9.21 -22.72 9.75
C ILE A 16 -9.43 -22.37 11.23
N PHE A 17 -10.21 -21.33 11.48
CA PHE A 17 -10.65 -20.98 12.83
C PHE A 17 -11.80 -21.89 13.25
N GLU A 18 -11.55 -22.73 14.25
CA GLU A 18 -12.49 -23.70 14.81
C GLU A 18 -12.88 -23.31 16.24
N GLU A 19 -13.68 -24.12 16.93
CA GLU A 19 -14.13 -23.83 18.30
C GLU A 19 -12.97 -23.66 19.30
N GLU A 20 -11.90 -24.44 19.13
CA GLU A 20 -10.70 -24.38 19.98
C GLU A 20 -9.72 -23.27 19.57
N GLY A 21 -10.00 -22.56 18.46
CA GLY A 21 -9.19 -21.47 17.93
C GLY A 21 -8.62 -21.73 16.53
N PRO A 22 -7.59 -20.96 16.13
CA PRO A 22 -6.89 -21.14 14.84
C PRO A 22 -6.18 -22.50 14.76
N THR A 23 -6.59 -23.34 13.82
CA THR A 23 -6.08 -24.71 13.70
C THR A 23 -5.53 -24.99 12.29
N PRO A 24 -4.28 -25.47 12.16
CA PRO A 24 -3.74 -25.93 10.87
C PRO A 24 -4.43 -27.24 10.45
N ARG A 25 -5.19 -27.22 9.35
CA ARG A 25 -6.00 -28.36 8.89
C ARG A 25 -5.28 -29.22 7.86
N ILE A 26 -4.64 -28.58 6.90
CA ILE A 26 -3.88 -29.25 5.83
C ILE A 26 -2.56 -28.53 5.71
N TYR A 27 -1.47 -29.28 5.65
CA TYR A 27 -0.14 -28.71 5.56
C TYR A 27 0.79 -29.64 4.80
N TRP A 28 1.75 -29.03 4.13
CA TRP A 28 2.84 -29.73 3.47
C TRP A 28 4.15 -28.99 3.78
N PRO A 29 5.26 -29.70 4.05
CA PRO A 29 5.35 -31.15 4.20
C PRO A 29 4.70 -31.67 5.51
N GLU A 30 4.44 -32.98 5.60
CA GLU A 30 3.72 -33.57 6.75
C GLU A 30 4.54 -33.55 8.05
N ASP A 31 5.86 -33.41 7.96
CA ASP A 31 6.82 -33.44 9.05
C ASP A 31 7.13 -32.06 9.66
N ILE A 32 6.41 -30.99 9.25
CA ILE A 32 6.58 -29.68 9.88
C ILE A 32 6.27 -29.79 11.38
N ASP A 33 7.14 -29.19 12.19
CA ASP A 33 6.96 -29.05 13.63
C ASP A 33 5.56 -28.52 14.01
N GLU A 34 4.92 -29.18 14.97
CA GLU A 34 3.56 -28.85 15.40
C GLU A 34 3.47 -27.44 16.00
N GLY A 35 4.48 -27.05 16.79
CA GLY A 35 4.58 -25.71 17.36
C GLY A 35 4.67 -24.63 16.28
N ALA A 36 5.49 -24.87 15.25
CA ALA A 36 5.59 -23.98 14.09
C ALA A 36 4.25 -23.86 13.33
N ARG A 37 3.55 -24.97 13.07
CA ARG A 37 2.24 -24.96 12.40
C ARG A 37 1.19 -24.18 13.18
N LEU A 38 1.14 -24.38 14.50
CA LEU A 38 0.20 -23.67 15.38
C LEU A 38 0.52 -22.18 15.48
N LEU A 39 1.81 -21.82 15.57
CA LEU A 39 2.26 -20.43 15.55
C LEU A 39 1.84 -19.74 14.25
N ILE A 40 2.04 -20.39 13.10
CA ILE A 40 1.64 -19.87 11.79
C ILE A 40 0.13 -19.66 11.75
N ALA A 41 -0.66 -20.70 12.04
CA ALA A 41 -2.12 -20.63 12.05
C ALA A 41 -2.64 -19.50 12.96
N THR A 42 -2.11 -19.43 14.18
CA THR A 42 -2.49 -18.40 15.15
C THR A 42 -2.16 -17.01 14.64
N LYS A 43 -0.93 -16.80 14.16
CA LYS A 43 -0.49 -15.49 13.70
C LYS A 43 -1.28 -15.04 12.47
N THR A 44 -1.41 -15.88 11.44
CA THR A 44 -2.10 -15.48 10.20
C THR A 44 -3.58 -15.19 10.45
N ILE A 45 -4.26 -16.02 11.24
CA ILE A 45 -5.68 -15.86 11.50
C ILE A 45 -5.93 -14.72 12.50
N SER A 46 -5.23 -14.64 13.62
CA SER A 46 -5.41 -13.55 14.60
C SER A 46 -4.94 -12.19 14.07
N LEU A 47 -4.03 -12.17 13.08
CA LEU A 47 -3.68 -10.92 12.40
C LEU A 47 -4.82 -10.36 11.55
N LEU A 48 -5.70 -11.23 11.06
CA LEU A 48 -6.70 -10.94 10.04
C LEU A 48 -8.12 -10.87 10.60
N MET A 49 -8.42 -11.73 11.56
CA MET A 49 -9.61 -11.67 12.39
C MET A 49 -9.48 -10.50 13.36
N GLY A 50 -9.97 -9.33 12.98
CA GLY A 50 -10.32 -8.31 13.97
C GLY A 50 -11.45 -8.80 14.88
N ASP A 51 -11.57 -8.21 16.06
CA ASP A 51 -12.64 -8.54 17.03
C ASP A 51 -14.08 -8.34 16.45
N VAL A 52 -14.21 -7.65 15.31
CA VAL A 52 -15.47 -7.20 14.68
C VAL A 52 -16.15 -8.25 13.83
N ILE A 53 -15.42 -9.22 13.26
CA ILE A 53 -16.05 -10.29 12.44
C ILE A 53 -17.07 -11.09 13.28
N TYR A 54 -16.99 -11.01 14.61
CA TYR A 54 -17.89 -11.67 15.56
C TYR A 54 -19.19 -10.92 15.90
N GLN A 55 -19.31 -9.63 15.59
CA GLN A 55 -20.36 -8.77 16.19
C GLN A 55 -21.51 -8.39 15.25
N ASN A 56 -21.26 -8.15 13.96
CA ASN A 56 -22.30 -7.77 13.03
C ASN A 56 -22.62 -8.95 12.10
N GLY A 57 -23.64 -9.73 12.47
CA GLY A 57 -24.13 -10.89 11.72
C GLY A 57 -24.85 -10.57 10.41
N ASP A 58 -24.70 -9.35 9.88
CA ASP A 58 -25.29 -8.94 8.61
C ASP A 58 -24.17 -8.55 7.64
N THR A 59 -24.16 -9.24 6.50
CA THR A 59 -23.30 -9.12 5.30
C THR A 59 -21.95 -9.86 5.32
N ILE A 60 -21.93 -11.01 4.62
CA ILE A 60 -20.75 -11.77 4.19
C ILE A 60 -20.11 -11.06 2.98
N GLU A 61 -19.78 -9.77 3.07
CA GLU A 61 -19.09 -9.10 1.97
C GLU A 61 -17.61 -9.49 1.94
N GLY A 62 -17.29 -10.59 1.25
CA GLY A 62 -16.12 -10.74 0.37
C GLY A 62 -14.74 -10.27 0.87
N ILE A 63 -14.45 -10.34 2.16
CA ILE A 63 -13.15 -9.88 2.68
C ILE A 63 -12.07 -10.93 2.39
N ASN A 64 -11.39 -10.75 1.26
CA ASN A 64 -10.17 -11.50 0.94
C ASN A 64 -8.94 -10.62 1.23
N TYR A 65 -8.18 -10.98 2.26
CA TYR A 65 -6.90 -10.29 2.55
C TYR A 65 -5.75 -11.08 1.97
N PHE A 66 -4.78 -10.36 1.40
CA PHE A 66 -3.59 -10.95 0.83
C PHE A 66 -2.38 -10.12 1.19
N GLY A 67 -1.28 -10.77 1.57
CA GLY A 67 -0.03 -10.08 1.89
C GLY A 67 1.02 -10.95 2.54
N ILE A 68 2.15 -10.34 2.90
CA ILE A 68 3.38 -11.01 3.30
C ILE A 68 3.63 -10.76 4.79
N LEU A 69 3.75 -11.82 5.57
CA LEU A 69 3.98 -11.76 7.01
C LEU A 69 5.36 -12.33 7.37
N PRO A 70 6.15 -11.65 8.22
CA PRO A 70 7.43 -12.18 8.68
C PRO A 70 7.23 -13.17 9.84
N PHE A 71 8.05 -14.23 9.84
CA PHE A 71 8.19 -15.19 10.93
C PHE A 71 9.67 -15.28 11.35
N PRO A 72 10.21 -14.26 12.05
CA PRO A 72 11.63 -14.19 12.40
C PRO A 72 12.10 -15.39 13.22
N ASP A 73 11.28 -15.85 14.17
CA ASP A 73 11.58 -17.01 15.04
C ASP A 73 11.75 -18.32 14.25
N LEU A 74 11.16 -18.40 13.05
CA LEU A 74 11.27 -19.54 12.15
C LEU A 74 12.28 -19.31 11.01
N GLY A 75 12.81 -18.09 10.87
CA GLY A 75 13.61 -17.69 9.69
C GLY A 75 12.83 -17.74 8.38
N LEU A 76 11.49 -17.62 8.45
CA LEU A 76 10.58 -17.74 7.31
C LEU A 76 9.86 -16.43 7.02
N LYS A 77 9.40 -16.28 5.77
CA LYS A 77 8.36 -15.33 5.38
C LYS A 77 7.20 -16.09 4.80
N ALA A 78 6.00 -15.57 5.03
CA ALA A 78 4.77 -16.21 4.60
C ALA A 78 3.95 -15.28 3.70
N LEU A 79 3.51 -15.78 2.56
CA LEU A 79 2.48 -15.16 1.75
C LEU A 79 1.14 -15.76 2.16
N THR A 80 0.24 -14.93 2.67
CA THR A 80 -1.02 -15.37 3.30
C THR A 80 -2.20 -14.85 2.51
N TYR A 81 -3.14 -15.73 2.18
CA TYR A 81 -4.44 -15.42 1.60
C TYR A 81 -5.54 -15.80 2.59
N PHE A 82 -6.30 -14.82 3.07
CA PHE A 82 -7.44 -14.99 3.98
C PHE A 82 -8.75 -14.97 3.22
N PHE A 83 -9.69 -15.80 3.64
CA PHE A 83 -11.02 -15.90 3.09
C PHE A 83 -11.98 -16.47 4.14
N LEU A 84 -13.28 -16.36 3.86
CA LEU A 84 -14.34 -16.89 4.71
C LEU A 84 -14.97 -18.13 4.07
N ILE A 85 -15.11 -19.21 4.82
CA ILE A 85 -15.83 -20.43 4.42
C ILE A 85 -17.23 -20.36 5.03
N ALA A 86 -18.28 -20.46 4.22
CA ALA A 86 -19.66 -20.45 4.73
C ALA A 86 -19.92 -21.64 5.66
N ASP A 87 -20.46 -21.38 6.84
CA ASP A 87 -20.86 -22.40 7.81
C ASP A 87 -22.02 -21.88 8.67
N GLU A 88 -23.23 -22.38 8.42
CA GLU A 88 -24.44 -21.98 9.13
C GLU A 88 -24.37 -22.21 10.66
N LYS A 89 -23.51 -23.12 11.12
CA LYS A 89 -23.32 -23.41 12.55
C LYS A 89 -22.30 -22.50 13.22
N ALA A 90 -21.49 -21.80 12.43
CA ALA A 90 -20.48 -20.88 12.95
C ALA A 90 -21.10 -19.52 13.31
N ARG A 91 -20.53 -18.84 14.32
CA ARG A 91 -20.93 -17.48 14.69
C ARG A 91 -20.65 -16.53 13.51
N GLY A 92 -21.69 -15.85 13.01
CA GLY A 92 -21.59 -15.02 11.80
C GLY A 92 -21.78 -15.80 10.49
N HIS A 93 -22.24 -17.06 10.55
CA HIS A 93 -22.50 -17.94 9.41
C HIS A 93 -21.27 -18.24 8.53
N ALA A 94 -20.04 -18.04 9.05
CA ALA A 94 -18.80 -18.33 8.35
C ALA A 94 -17.64 -18.65 9.30
N LYS A 95 -16.68 -19.45 8.82
CA LYS A 95 -15.38 -19.72 9.44
C LYS A 95 -14.28 -18.95 8.73
N ALA A 96 -13.39 -18.33 9.50
CA ALA A 96 -12.19 -17.72 8.95
C ALA A 96 -11.17 -18.79 8.54
N ALA A 97 -10.58 -18.62 7.36
CA ALA A 97 -9.56 -19.52 6.85
C ALA A 97 -8.41 -18.76 6.20
N THR A 98 -7.23 -19.36 6.20
CA THR A 98 -6.04 -18.83 5.51
C THR A 98 -5.31 -19.93 4.77
N ILE A 99 -4.92 -19.67 3.51
CA ILE A 99 -3.86 -20.42 2.82
C ILE A 99 -2.57 -19.63 2.97
N THR A 100 -1.51 -20.30 3.45
CA THR A 100 -0.23 -19.68 3.79
C THR A 100 0.90 -20.43 3.08
N VAL A 101 1.62 -19.74 2.20
CA VAL A 101 2.81 -20.25 1.52
C VAL A 101 4.04 -19.71 2.22
N LEU A 102 4.99 -20.56 2.61
CA LEU A 102 6.19 -20.17 3.35
C LEU A 102 7.46 -20.38 2.53
N ILE A 103 8.38 -19.43 2.64
CA ILE A 103 9.73 -19.47 2.04
C ILE A 103 10.76 -19.06 3.10
N GLU A 104 12.03 -19.41 2.88
CA GLU A 104 13.14 -18.87 3.68
C GLU A 104 13.26 -17.35 3.46
N GLU A 105 13.56 -16.60 4.53
CA GLU A 105 13.64 -15.14 4.48
C GLU A 105 14.62 -14.61 3.41
N LYS A 106 15.71 -15.34 3.16
CA LYS A 106 16.71 -14.99 2.12
C LYS A 106 16.14 -14.98 0.70
N ASN A 107 15.02 -15.67 0.46
CA ASN A 107 14.33 -15.75 -0.83
C ASN A 107 13.17 -14.75 -0.94
N SER A 108 13.08 -13.76 -0.04
CA SER A 108 11.92 -12.87 0.07
C SER A 108 11.47 -12.18 -1.21
N SER A 109 12.39 -11.86 -2.12
CA SER A 109 12.13 -11.31 -3.46
C SER A 109 11.20 -12.18 -4.31
N PHE A 110 11.21 -13.50 -4.13
CA PHE A 110 10.30 -14.41 -4.82
C PHE A 110 8.83 -14.00 -4.66
N PHE A 111 8.40 -13.68 -3.44
CA PHE A 111 7.02 -13.24 -3.22
C PHE A 111 6.71 -11.91 -3.89
N TYR A 112 7.64 -10.96 -3.85
CA TYR A 112 7.43 -9.63 -4.42
C TYR A 112 7.39 -9.66 -5.96
N GLU A 113 8.31 -10.39 -6.58
CA GLU A 113 8.42 -10.50 -8.04
C GLU A 113 7.25 -11.30 -8.64
N ASN A 114 6.75 -12.30 -7.92
CA ASN A 114 5.72 -13.21 -8.42
C ASN A 114 4.34 -12.98 -7.76
N MET A 115 4.17 -11.87 -7.04
CA MET A 115 3.00 -11.60 -6.21
C MET A 115 1.68 -11.69 -6.98
N LYS A 116 1.66 -11.18 -8.22
CA LYS A 116 0.46 -11.18 -9.07
C LYS A 116 0.01 -12.60 -9.39
N TYR A 117 0.94 -13.45 -9.85
CA TYR A 117 0.69 -14.85 -10.15
C TYR A 117 0.26 -15.62 -8.90
N LEU A 118 1.04 -15.51 -7.83
CA LEU A 118 0.76 -16.20 -6.56
C LEU A 118 -0.61 -15.83 -5.99
N ARG A 119 -1.03 -14.57 -6.12
CA ARG A 119 -2.37 -14.14 -5.71
C ARG A 119 -3.48 -14.87 -6.47
N VAL A 120 -3.33 -15.02 -7.79
CA VAL A 120 -4.34 -15.68 -8.64
C VAL A 120 -4.48 -17.15 -8.27
N GLU A 121 -3.37 -17.87 -8.09
CA GLU A 121 -3.42 -19.29 -7.71
C GLU A 121 -4.01 -19.50 -6.31
N LEU A 122 -3.66 -18.62 -5.36
CA LEU A 122 -4.22 -18.68 -4.00
C LEU A 122 -5.71 -18.35 -3.97
N ASP A 123 -6.16 -17.37 -4.75
CA ASP A 123 -7.58 -17.02 -4.87
C ASP A 123 -8.40 -18.14 -5.52
N LYS A 124 -7.87 -18.76 -6.59
CA LYS A 124 -8.45 -19.93 -7.24
C LYS A 124 -8.59 -21.09 -6.25
N ALA A 125 -7.55 -21.39 -5.47
CA ALA A 125 -7.61 -22.43 -4.44
C ALA A 125 -8.63 -22.09 -3.34
N ALA A 126 -8.65 -20.85 -2.84
CA ALA A 126 -9.61 -20.39 -1.85
C ALA A 126 -11.06 -20.52 -2.35
N THR A 127 -11.34 -20.11 -3.60
CA THR A 127 -12.67 -20.22 -4.22
C THR A 127 -13.13 -21.68 -4.27
N GLN A 128 -12.26 -22.60 -4.68
CA GLN A 128 -12.60 -24.04 -4.72
C GLN A 128 -12.86 -24.64 -3.33
N ILE A 129 -12.21 -24.12 -2.30
CA ILE A 129 -12.44 -24.48 -0.89
C ILE A 129 -13.78 -23.92 -0.41
N GLN A 130 -14.11 -22.67 -0.75
CA GLN A 130 -15.40 -22.04 -0.39
C GLN A 130 -16.61 -22.77 -0.99
N GLU A 131 -16.45 -23.37 -2.17
CA GLU A 131 -17.47 -24.20 -2.84
C GLU A 131 -17.60 -25.63 -2.27
N SER A 132 -16.89 -25.97 -1.18
CA SER A 132 -16.93 -27.31 -0.61
C SER A 132 -16.99 -27.29 0.91
N ILE A 133 -17.60 -28.35 1.47
CA ILE A 133 -17.67 -28.60 2.92
C ILE A 133 -16.84 -29.86 3.27
N ASN A 134 -16.17 -30.48 2.29
CA ASN A 134 -15.47 -31.76 2.47
C ASN A 134 -13.96 -31.57 2.60
N LEU A 135 -13.40 -31.95 3.76
CA LEU A 135 -11.96 -31.97 4.03
C LEU A 135 -11.14 -32.74 2.98
N GLN A 136 -11.67 -33.85 2.42
CA GLN A 136 -10.97 -34.57 1.35
C GLN A 136 -10.86 -33.75 0.06
N LYS A 137 -11.86 -32.92 -0.24
CA LYS A 137 -11.78 -31.99 -1.39
C LYS A 137 -10.76 -30.89 -1.09
N TYR A 138 -10.72 -30.37 0.14
CA TYR A 138 -9.69 -29.39 0.53
C TYR A 138 -8.28 -29.96 0.36
N GLN A 139 -8.05 -31.20 0.75
CA GLN A 139 -6.75 -31.87 0.57
C GLN A 139 -6.33 -31.88 -0.90
N ARG A 140 -7.24 -32.31 -1.79
CA ARG A 140 -6.97 -32.32 -3.25
C ARG A 140 -6.67 -30.94 -3.81
N VAL A 141 -7.39 -29.91 -3.37
CA VAL A 141 -7.14 -28.52 -3.79
C VAL A 141 -5.77 -28.06 -3.33
N MET A 142 -5.40 -28.34 -2.07
CA MET A 142 -4.09 -27.98 -1.51
C MET A 142 -2.94 -28.74 -2.17
N ASP A 143 -3.13 -30.02 -2.51
CA ASP A 143 -2.15 -30.82 -3.25
C ASP A 143 -1.95 -30.27 -4.67
N SER A 144 -3.03 -29.90 -5.36
CA SER A 144 -2.98 -29.27 -6.68
C SER A 144 -2.28 -27.92 -6.64
N LEU A 145 -2.61 -27.07 -5.67
CA LEU A 145 -1.95 -25.77 -5.46
C LEU A 145 -0.45 -25.96 -5.22
N ARG A 146 -0.06 -26.92 -4.37
CA ARG A 146 1.36 -27.23 -4.12
C ARG A 146 2.06 -27.62 -5.43
N GLU A 147 1.47 -28.49 -6.23
CA GLU A 147 2.07 -28.95 -7.50
C GLU A 147 2.23 -27.80 -8.49
N GLU A 148 1.21 -26.95 -8.65
CA GLU A 148 1.27 -25.74 -9.49
C GLU A 148 2.39 -24.80 -9.04
N LEU A 149 2.49 -24.55 -7.73
CA LEU A 149 3.50 -23.68 -7.14
C LEU A 149 4.94 -24.23 -7.29
N ILE A 150 5.14 -25.54 -7.14
CA ILE A 150 6.43 -26.20 -7.35
C ILE A 150 6.82 -26.17 -8.84
N ALA A 151 5.87 -26.46 -9.73
CA ALA A 151 6.11 -26.39 -11.18
C ALA A 151 6.52 -24.97 -11.61
N PHE A 152 5.80 -23.96 -11.11
CA PHE A 152 6.15 -22.56 -11.33
C PHE A 152 7.57 -22.24 -10.87
N CYS A 153 7.98 -22.71 -9.68
CA CYS A 153 9.35 -22.52 -9.20
C CYS A 153 10.41 -23.16 -10.11
N GLY A 154 10.12 -24.33 -10.69
CA GLY A 154 11.02 -25.05 -11.59
C GLY A 154 11.27 -24.32 -12.92
N ASP A 155 10.30 -23.54 -13.39
CA ASP A 155 10.37 -22.79 -14.65
C ASP A 155 11.10 -21.44 -14.54
N LEU A 156 11.37 -20.97 -13.33
CA LEU A 156 12.05 -19.69 -13.09
C LEU A 156 13.52 -19.76 -13.53
N LYS A 157 13.89 -18.91 -14.50
CA LYS A 157 15.20 -18.91 -15.16
C LYS A 157 16.28 -18.06 -14.46
N ASP A 158 15.91 -17.15 -13.57
CA ASP A 158 16.81 -16.18 -12.95
C ASP A 158 17.01 -16.42 -11.44
N PRO A 159 18.21 -16.19 -10.89
CA PRO A 159 18.42 -16.20 -9.44
C PRO A 159 17.79 -14.94 -8.84
N PHE A 160 16.86 -15.12 -7.90
CA PHE A 160 16.21 -14.02 -7.20
C PHE A 160 17.24 -13.03 -6.63
N SER A 161 17.08 -11.75 -6.96
CA SER A 161 17.86 -10.69 -6.33
C SER A 161 17.51 -10.65 -4.84
N THR A 162 18.48 -10.58 -3.93
CA THR A 162 18.19 -10.42 -2.49
C THR A 162 17.54 -9.06 -2.15
N LYS A 163 17.54 -8.12 -3.09
CA LYS A 163 16.92 -6.79 -2.94
C LYS A 163 15.82 -6.59 -3.98
N ARG A 164 14.61 -6.25 -3.51
CA ARG A 164 13.49 -5.80 -4.35
C ARG A 164 13.86 -4.44 -4.94
N LYS A 165 14.01 -4.33 -6.26
CA LYS A 165 14.22 -3.04 -6.93
C LYS A 165 12.92 -2.59 -7.56
N LEU A 166 12.29 -1.61 -6.94
CA LEU A 166 11.03 -1.03 -7.41
C LEU A 166 11.32 0.06 -8.44
N LYS A 167 10.71 0.00 -9.61
CA LYS A 167 10.83 1.01 -10.66
C LYS A 167 9.61 1.92 -10.64
N ILE A 168 9.81 3.16 -10.20
CA ILE A 168 8.79 4.22 -10.26
C ILE A 168 9.14 5.19 -11.37
N ILE A 169 8.20 5.49 -12.26
CA ILE A 169 8.43 6.42 -13.37
C ILE A 169 7.60 7.68 -13.22
N PHE A 170 8.23 8.83 -13.43
CA PHE A 170 7.57 10.13 -13.60
C PHE A 170 7.63 10.54 -15.07
N VAL A 171 6.46 10.74 -15.68
CA VAL A 171 6.33 11.04 -17.12
C VAL A 171 5.24 12.08 -17.38
N GLY A 172 5.35 12.78 -18.51
CA GLY A 172 4.52 13.93 -18.86
C GLY A 172 5.29 14.92 -19.74
N LEU A 173 4.63 15.96 -20.23
CA LEU A 173 5.25 16.98 -21.09
C LEU A 173 6.40 17.72 -20.37
N ASP A 174 7.22 18.42 -21.16
CA ASP A 174 8.16 19.40 -20.60
C ASP A 174 7.38 20.48 -19.84
N ARG A 175 7.98 20.99 -18.75
CA ARG A 175 7.38 21.99 -17.84
C ARG A 175 6.13 21.55 -17.08
N ALA A 176 5.70 20.28 -17.19
CA ALA A 176 4.62 19.71 -16.38
C ALA A 176 4.92 19.64 -14.88
N GLY A 177 6.17 19.86 -14.47
CA GLY A 177 6.56 19.95 -13.05
C GLY A 177 7.02 18.63 -12.41
N LYS A 178 7.51 17.65 -13.19
CA LYS A 178 7.94 16.31 -12.71
C LYS A 178 9.08 16.37 -11.70
N THR A 179 10.19 16.99 -12.09
CA THR A 179 11.34 17.20 -11.22
C THR A 179 10.97 18.05 -10.00
N SER A 180 10.17 19.09 -10.21
CA SER A 180 9.69 19.96 -9.13
C SER A 180 8.82 19.21 -8.11
N PHE A 181 7.95 18.30 -8.56
CA PHE A 181 7.15 17.42 -7.70
C PHE A 181 8.05 16.56 -6.82
N LEU A 182 9.03 15.87 -7.42
CA LEU A 182 9.97 15.00 -6.70
C LEU A 182 10.79 15.77 -5.66
N LEU A 183 11.33 16.92 -6.03
CA LEU A 183 12.10 17.77 -5.13
C LEU A 183 11.22 18.35 -4.00
N ALA A 184 9.97 18.72 -4.30
CA ALA A 184 9.04 19.24 -3.31
C ALA A 184 8.64 18.17 -2.28
N VAL A 185 8.36 16.93 -2.70
CA VAL A 185 8.12 15.78 -1.79
C VAL A 185 9.32 15.58 -0.84
N LYS A 186 10.54 15.72 -1.36
CA LYS A 186 11.80 15.65 -0.58
C LYS A 186 12.12 16.92 0.22
N LYS A 187 11.26 17.95 0.19
CA LYS A 187 11.48 19.26 0.83
C LYS A 187 12.74 19.98 0.36
N LYS A 188 13.21 19.70 -0.86
CA LYS A 188 14.38 20.31 -1.50
C LYS A 188 14.00 21.59 -2.26
N TYR A 189 13.30 22.52 -1.60
CA TYR A 189 12.72 23.70 -2.25
C TYR A 189 13.76 24.62 -2.91
N SER A 190 14.94 24.74 -2.31
CA SER A 190 16.05 25.53 -2.87
C SER A 190 16.57 24.98 -4.21
N GLU A 191 16.39 23.68 -4.46
CA GLU A 191 16.77 23.03 -5.72
C GLU A 191 15.71 23.27 -6.80
N ILE A 192 14.42 23.37 -6.42
CA ILE A 192 13.30 23.60 -7.36
C ILE A 192 13.53 24.86 -8.20
N ILE A 193 13.92 25.96 -7.56
CA ILE A 193 14.15 27.26 -8.23
C ILE A 193 15.30 27.17 -9.26
N LYS A 194 16.25 26.25 -9.06
CA LYS A 194 17.43 26.07 -9.91
C LYS A 194 17.23 24.99 -10.98
N THR A 195 16.04 24.39 -11.07
CA THR A 195 15.77 23.27 -11.99
C THR A 195 15.93 23.70 -13.44
N LEU A 196 16.67 22.90 -14.21
CA LEU A 196 16.77 22.99 -15.66
C LEU A 196 15.94 21.87 -16.30
N PRO A 197 15.54 21.98 -17.58
CA PRO A 197 14.84 20.89 -18.26
C PRO A 197 15.65 19.58 -18.20
N THR A 198 15.04 18.51 -17.67
CA THR A 198 15.66 17.19 -17.53
C THR A 198 16.15 16.66 -18.87
N LYS A 199 17.41 16.26 -18.95
CA LYS A 199 18.01 15.71 -20.18
C LYS A 199 17.97 14.19 -20.16
N GLY A 200 17.20 13.60 -21.08
CA GLY A 200 17.09 12.14 -21.19
C GLY A 200 16.30 11.56 -20.03
N VAL A 201 16.96 10.79 -19.16
CA VAL A 201 16.36 10.20 -17.96
C VAL A 201 17.27 10.45 -16.77
N GLU A 202 16.71 11.06 -15.74
CA GLU A 202 17.38 11.22 -14.46
C GLU A 202 16.93 10.10 -13.51
N ARG A 203 17.89 9.43 -12.88
CA ARG A 203 17.64 8.27 -12.02
C ARG A 203 18.10 8.60 -10.62
N SER A 204 17.25 8.33 -9.63
CA SER A 204 17.58 8.46 -8.22
C SER A 204 17.10 7.25 -7.45
N GLU A 205 17.82 6.90 -6.39
CA GLU A 205 17.50 5.78 -5.52
C GLU A 205 16.97 6.30 -4.18
N GLU A 206 15.93 5.66 -3.67
CA GLU A 206 15.27 6.01 -2.41
C GLU A 206 14.91 4.76 -1.62
N ASN A 207 14.95 4.90 -0.29
CA ASN A 207 14.41 3.91 0.63
C ASN A 207 13.36 4.62 1.49
N ILE A 208 12.16 4.03 1.63
CA ILE A 208 11.10 4.60 2.48
C ILE A 208 11.44 4.39 3.96
N PHE A 209 12.11 3.27 4.25
CA PHE A 209 12.66 2.91 5.54
C PHE A 209 14.11 2.44 5.32
N GLU A 210 15.05 3.03 6.05
CA GLU A 210 16.51 2.92 5.77
C GLU A 210 17.07 1.49 5.75
N GLU A 211 16.44 0.53 6.46
CA GLU A 211 16.88 -0.86 6.58
C GLU A 211 16.01 -1.87 5.81
N GLN A 212 15.03 -1.43 5.02
CA GLN A 212 14.26 -2.37 4.21
C GLN A 212 15.06 -2.85 3.00
N ASN A 213 14.88 -4.12 2.64
CA ASN A 213 15.46 -4.74 1.44
C ASN A 213 14.77 -4.29 0.14
N SER A 214 14.03 -3.17 0.18
CA SER A 214 13.41 -2.53 -0.98
C SER A 214 14.17 -1.26 -1.34
N GLN A 215 14.65 -1.21 -2.58
CA GLN A 215 15.31 -0.06 -3.15
C GLN A 215 14.39 0.51 -4.24
N ILE A 216 13.95 1.75 -4.08
CA ILE A 216 13.11 2.43 -5.05
C ILE A 216 14.01 3.16 -6.03
N SER A 217 13.97 2.74 -7.29
CA SER A 217 14.59 3.42 -8.41
C SER A 217 13.56 4.34 -9.07
N ILE A 218 13.67 5.64 -8.83
CA ILE A 218 12.83 6.68 -9.45
C ILE A 218 13.46 7.13 -10.77
N TRP A 219 12.69 7.09 -11.85
CA TRP A 219 13.06 7.56 -13.19
C TRP A 219 12.25 8.81 -13.54
N ASP A 220 12.89 9.98 -13.57
CA ASP A 220 12.30 11.22 -14.09
C ASP A 220 12.60 11.33 -15.59
N LEU A 221 11.58 11.15 -16.42
CA LEU A 221 11.72 11.16 -17.87
C LEU A 221 11.68 12.59 -18.43
N GLY A 222 12.67 12.96 -19.24
CA GLY A 222 12.68 14.24 -19.95
C GLY A 222 11.43 14.43 -20.81
N GLY A 223 10.68 15.51 -20.56
CA GLY A 223 9.41 15.76 -21.24
C GLY A 223 9.52 16.44 -22.62
N GLN A 224 10.72 16.83 -23.04
CA GLN A 224 10.92 17.50 -24.33
C GLN A 224 10.63 16.53 -25.48
N LYS A 225 10.08 17.05 -26.58
CA LYS A 225 9.63 16.25 -27.75
C LYS A 225 10.62 15.14 -28.16
N ARG A 226 11.90 15.48 -28.36
CA ARG A 226 12.96 14.51 -28.72
C ARG A 226 13.12 13.33 -27.77
N TYR A 227 12.91 13.55 -26.47
CA TYR A 227 13.06 12.50 -25.46
C TYR A 227 11.79 11.67 -25.36
N ARG A 228 10.61 12.30 -25.56
CA ARG A 228 9.33 11.61 -25.65
C ARG A 228 9.25 10.65 -26.82
N GLU A 229 9.66 11.11 -28.00
CA GLU A 229 9.75 10.26 -29.20
C GLU A 229 10.68 9.07 -28.96
N LYS A 230 11.88 9.32 -28.44
CA LYS A 230 12.85 8.26 -28.13
C LYS A 230 12.32 7.22 -27.14
N PHE A 231 11.65 7.61 -26.05
CA PHE A 231 11.17 6.60 -25.09
C PHE A 231 9.95 5.84 -25.59
N LEU A 232 9.12 6.43 -26.45
CA LEU A 232 8.02 5.71 -27.10
C LEU A 232 8.55 4.73 -28.15
N GLU A 233 9.56 5.12 -28.92
CA GLU A 233 10.25 4.24 -29.88
C GLU A 233 10.95 3.06 -29.19
N GLN A 234 11.47 3.28 -27.98
CA GLN A 234 12.19 2.29 -27.18
C GLN A 234 11.39 1.89 -25.94
N SER A 235 10.07 1.72 -26.09
CA SER A 235 9.14 1.48 -24.99
C SER A 235 9.55 0.29 -24.13
N GLU A 236 10.07 -0.78 -24.72
CA GLU A 236 10.60 -1.97 -24.02
C GLU A 236 11.71 -1.66 -23.00
N TYR A 237 12.50 -0.59 -23.20
CA TYR A 237 13.55 -0.22 -22.25
C TYR A 237 13.01 0.65 -21.11
N TYR A 238 12.12 1.59 -21.43
CA TYR A 238 11.62 2.57 -20.47
C TYR A 238 10.40 2.08 -19.72
N LEU A 239 9.48 1.39 -20.38
CA LEU A 239 8.16 1.02 -19.87
C LEU A 239 8.02 -0.45 -19.41
N TYR A 240 9.06 -1.27 -19.58
CA TYR A 240 9.07 -2.62 -19.04
C TYR A 240 9.40 -2.65 -17.54
N ASN A 241 8.84 -3.62 -16.81
CA ASN A 241 8.98 -3.81 -15.37
C ASN A 241 8.74 -2.52 -14.57
N ILE A 242 7.65 -1.82 -14.85
CA ILE A 242 7.23 -0.66 -14.04
C ILE A 242 6.39 -1.15 -12.87
N ASP A 243 6.73 -0.74 -11.66
CA ASP A 243 5.91 -1.00 -10.49
C ASP A 243 4.86 0.09 -10.26
N LEU A 244 5.17 1.34 -10.61
CA LEU A 244 4.28 2.50 -10.44
C LEU A 244 4.58 3.61 -11.44
N LEU A 245 3.53 4.20 -12.02
CA LEU A 245 3.63 5.31 -12.95
C LEU A 245 2.95 6.57 -12.41
N PHE A 246 3.70 7.67 -12.30
CA PHE A 246 3.17 9.01 -12.10
C PHE A 246 3.11 9.76 -13.44
N TYR A 247 1.92 10.16 -13.85
CA TYR A 247 1.70 10.97 -15.04
C TYR A 247 1.31 12.39 -14.65
N LEU A 248 2.13 13.38 -15.00
CA LEU A 248 1.86 14.80 -14.68
C LEU A 248 1.30 15.55 -15.89
N ILE A 249 0.19 16.25 -15.67
CA ILE A 249 -0.44 17.16 -16.62
C ILE A 249 -0.38 18.57 -16.06
N ASP A 250 0.15 19.52 -16.83
CA ASP A 250 0.06 20.95 -16.51
C ASP A 250 -1.34 21.45 -16.85
N ILE A 251 -2.16 21.72 -15.83
CA ILE A 251 -3.54 22.16 -16.07
C ILE A 251 -3.66 23.64 -16.45
N GLN A 252 -2.60 24.42 -16.25
CA GLN A 252 -2.54 25.83 -16.64
C GLN A 252 -2.13 25.99 -18.11
N ASP A 253 -1.67 24.92 -18.76
CA ASP A 253 -1.22 24.92 -20.15
C ASP A 253 -2.34 24.44 -21.08
N SER A 254 -3.39 25.27 -21.19
CA SER A 254 -4.60 24.98 -21.97
C SER A 254 -4.31 24.63 -23.43
N GLU A 255 -3.26 25.21 -24.03
CA GLU A 255 -2.87 24.98 -25.43
C GLU A 255 -2.33 23.56 -25.66
N ARG A 256 -1.62 22.99 -24.67
CA ARG A 256 -0.94 21.68 -24.79
C ARG A 256 -1.67 20.55 -24.04
N LEU A 257 -2.89 20.77 -23.56
CA LEU A 257 -3.68 19.73 -22.89
C LEU A 257 -3.90 18.49 -23.78
N ASN A 258 -4.25 18.70 -25.06
CA ASN A 258 -4.44 17.61 -26.00
C ASN A 258 -3.14 16.85 -26.26
N ASP A 259 -2.02 17.56 -26.42
CA ASP A 259 -0.69 16.93 -26.57
C ASP A 259 -0.32 16.06 -25.36
N SER A 260 -0.69 16.50 -24.15
CA SER A 260 -0.47 15.72 -22.94
C SER A 260 -1.36 14.48 -22.93
N LEU A 261 -2.65 14.61 -23.21
CA LEU A 261 -3.56 13.46 -23.30
C LEU A 261 -3.12 12.46 -24.37
N ASP A 262 -2.69 12.93 -25.54
CA ASP A 262 -2.19 12.08 -26.62
C ASP A 262 -0.93 11.32 -26.19
N LEU A 263 0.00 11.98 -25.50
CA LEU A 263 1.17 11.30 -24.94
C LEU A 263 0.75 10.23 -23.92
N PHE A 264 -0.18 10.55 -23.02
CA PHE A 264 -0.68 9.61 -22.03
C PHE A 264 -1.28 8.37 -22.71
N PHE A 265 -2.14 8.54 -23.70
CA PHE A 265 -2.74 7.40 -24.40
C PHE A 265 -1.74 6.57 -25.20
N LYS A 266 -0.70 7.19 -25.79
CA LYS A 266 0.40 6.44 -26.41
C LYS A 266 1.14 5.57 -25.39
N ILE A 267 1.38 6.08 -24.19
CA ILE A 267 2.00 5.30 -23.10
C ILE A 267 1.09 4.14 -22.69
N ILE A 268 -0.22 4.37 -22.55
CA ILE A 268 -1.18 3.29 -22.25
C ILE A 268 -1.16 2.21 -23.33
N THR A 269 -1.10 2.58 -24.61
CA THR A 269 -0.97 1.62 -25.72
C THR A 269 0.32 0.82 -25.61
N SER A 270 1.47 1.47 -25.41
CA SER A 270 2.75 0.77 -25.26
C SER A 270 2.79 -0.15 -24.04
N LEU A 271 2.16 0.24 -22.92
CA LEU A 271 2.01 -0.61 -21.74
C LEU A 271 1.21 -1.88 -22.06
N LYS A 272 0.09 -1.76 -22.79
CA LYS A 272 -0.70 -2.91 -23.23
C LYS A 272 0.09 -3.82 -24.17
N GLU A 273 0.86 -3.27 -25.09
CA GLU A 273 1.71 -4.03 -26.02
C GLU A 273 2.81 -4.82 -25.30
N LEU A 274 3.30 -4.29 -24.17
CA LEU A 274 4.30 -4.94 -23.30
C LEU A 274 3.68 -5.86 -22.24
N ASP A 275 2.34 -5.97 -22.18
CA ASP A 275 1.60 -6.68 -21.13
C ASP A 275 1.89 -6.16 -19.70
N GLU A 276 2.15 -4.86 -19.59
CA GLU A 276 2.50 -4.16 -18.35
C GLU A 276 1.30 -3.36 -17.81
N TYR A 277 0.87 -3.67 -16.57
CA TYR A 277 -0.27 -3.02 -15.92
C TYR A 277 0.09 -2.46 -14.54
N PRO A 278 0.96 -1.43 -14.46
CA PRO A 278 1.24 -0.76 -13.19
C PRO A 278 0.03 0.06 -12.74
N PRO A 279 -0.15 0.27 -11.42
CA PRO A 279 -0.95 1.37 -10.90
C PRO A 279 -0.49 2.71 -11.50
N ILE A 280 -1.46 3.57 -11.84
CA ILE A 280 -1.21 4.88 -12.43
C ILE A 280 -1.76 5.99 -11.54
N VAL A 281 -0.88 6.89 -11.13
CA VAL A 281 -1.22 8.12 -10.42
C VAL A 281 -1.14 9.29 -11.39
N ILE A 282 -2.29 9.90 -11.69
CA ILE A 282 -2.35 11.08 -12.56
C ILE A 282 -2.38 12.31 -11.68
N CYS A 283 -1.38 13.17 -11.84
CA CYS A 283 -1.27 14.42 -11.12
C CYS A 283 -1.69 15.56 -12.07
N LEU A 284 -2.86 16.11 -11.83
CA LEU A 284 -3.32 17.38 -12.39
C LEU A 284 -2.55 18.49 -11.69
N ASN A 285 -1.38 18.79 -12.21
CA ASN A 285 -0.36 19.56 -11.56
C ASN A 285 -0.49 21.06 -11.85
N LYS A 286 0.03 21.87 -10.92
CA LYS A 286 -0.16 23.32 -10.85
C LYS A 286 -1.62 23.71 -10.58
N PHE A 287 -2.31 22.89 -9.80
CA PHE A 287 -3.61 23.23 -9.19
C PHE A 287 -3.38 24.17 -8.01
N ASP A 288 -2.87 25.36 -8.29
CA ASP A 288 -2.34 26.27 -7.27
C ASP A 288 -3.47 26.92 -6.46
N PRO A 289 -3.30 27.11 -5.14
CA PRO A 289 -4.39 27.56 -4.25
C PRO A 289 -5.07 28.88 -4.61
N ASP A 290 -4.36 29.77 -5.31
CA ASP A 290 -4.79 31.12 -5.71
C ASP A 290 -5.59 31.14 -7.01
N ILE A 291 -5.52 30.09 -7.83
CA ILE A 291 -6.21 30.00 -9.14
C ILE A 291 -7.17 28.81 -9.26
N LYS A 292 -7.19 27.91 -8.27
CA LYS A 292 -7.93 26.64 -8.32
C LYS A 292 -9.43 26.76 -8.57
N ASP A 293 -10.03 27.89 -8.19
CA ASP A 293 -11.48 28.16 -8.29
C ASP A 293 -11.83 28.93 -9.58
N SER A 294 -10.86 29.11 -10.49
CA SER A 294 -11.12 29.72 -11.80
C SER A 294 -11.89 28.77 -12.72
N GLU A 295 -12.84 29.32 -13.49
CA GLU A 295 -13.67 28.55 -14.42
C GLU A 295 -12.83 27.78 -15.46
N GLU A 296 -11.72 28.36 -15.91
CA GLU A 296 -10.82 27.73 -16.87
C GLU A 296 -10.18 26.47 -16.28
N ILE A 297 -9.65 26.55 -15.05
CA ILE A 297 -9.01 25.42 -14.38
C ILE A 297 -10.02 24.32 -14.09
N GLU A 298 -11.20 24.66 -13.60
CA GLU A 298 -12.27 23.68 -13.38
C GLU A 298 -12.66 22.96 -14.67
N LYS A 299 -12.84 23.70 -15.77
CA LYS A 299 -13.15 23.15 -17.09
C LYS A 299 -12.04 22.22 -17.57
N ASN A 300 -10.77 22.62 -17.44
CA ASN A 300 -9.62 21.81 -17.83
C ASN A 300 -9.59 20.48 -17.04
N VAL A 301 -9.74 20.55 -15.72
CA VAL A 301 -9.81 19.36 -14.84
C VAL A 301 -10.94 18.42 -15.26
N GLN A 302 -12.14 18.95 -15.56
CA GLN A 302 -13.29 18.14 -16.00
C GLN A 302 -13.03 17.46 -17.34
N ILE A 303 -12.50 18.19 -18.32
CA ILE A 303 -12.17 17.66 -19.65
C ILE A 303 -11.17 16.50 -19.52
N ILE A 304 -10.04 16.73 -18.84
CA ILE A 304 -8.98 15.75 -18.64
C ILE A 304 -9.52 14.50 -17.94
N THR A 305 -10.23 14.69 -16.83
CA THR A 305 -10.82 13.59 -16.05
C THR A 305 -11.78 12.75 -16.88
N SER A 306 -12.62 13.40 -17.69
CA SER A 306 -13.60 12.71 -18.54
C SER A 306 -12.94 11.91 -19.66
N GLN A 307 -11.89 12.44 -20.30
CA GLN A 307 -11.18 11.76 -21.39
C GLN A 307 -10.41 10.54 -20.89
N ILE A 308 -9.73 10.67 -19.75
CA ILE A 308 -9.00 9.55 -19.14
C ILE A 308 -9.97 8.43 -18.75
N LYS A 309 -11.05 8.75 -18.03
CA LYS A 309 -12.04 7.74 -17.60
C LYS A 309 -12.69 6.99 -18.77
N LYS A 310 -12.85 7.63 -19.93
CA LYS A 310 -13.46 7.03 -21.12
C LYS A 310 -12.54 6.08 -21.88
N ARG A 311 -11.22 6.29 -21.85
CA ARG A 311 -10.27 5.59 -22.73
C ARG A 311 -9.32 4.65 -22.00
N VAL A 312 -9.25 4.74 -20.67
CA VAL A 312 -8.38 3.87 -19.88
C VAL A 312 -9.19 2.76 -19.23
N GLU A 313 -9.36 1.69 -19.99
CA GLU A 313 -9.88 0.40 -19.49
C GLU A 313 -8.71 -0.47 -19.02
N HIS A 314 -8.96 -1.31 -18.00
CA HIS A 314 -8.03 -2.31 -17.44
C HIS A 314 -6.83 -1.79 -16.63
N PHE A 315 -6.63 -0.48 -16.53
CA PHE A 315 -5.62 0.09 -15.61
C PHE A 315 -6.26 0.62 -14.34
N PHE A 316 -5.58 0.42 -13.22
CA PHE A 316 -5.93 1.08 -11.97
C PHE A 316 -5.40 2.50 -11.96
N VAL A 317 -6.30 3.48 -12.18
CA VAL A 317 -5.95 4.90 -12.27
C VAL A 317 -6.56 5.69 -11.11
N LYS A 318 -5.75 6.51 -10.46
CA LYS A 318 -6.21 7.52 -9.49
C LYS A 318 -5.73 8.91 -9.91
N ILE A 319 -6.64 9.87 -9.91
CA ILE A 319 -6.36 11.27 -10.26
C ILE A 319 -6.24 12.09 -8.98
N PHE A 320 -5.17 12.88 -8.87
CA PHE A 320 -4.93 13.86 -7.82
C PHE A 320 -4.80 15.25 -8.43
N LYS A 321 -5.26 16.25 -7.70
CA LYS A 321 -4.98 17.65 -7.98
C LYS A 321 -3.76 18.03 -7.16
N THR A 322 -2.70 18.52 -7.79
CA THR A 322 -1.41 18.73 -7.11
C THR A 322 -0.83 20.10 -7.38
N SER A 323 -0.16 20.66 -6.38
CA SER A 323 0.58 21.91 -6.49
C SER A 323 1.81 21.87 -5.59
N ILE A 324 2.91 22.49 -6.02
CA ILE A 324 4.09 22.66 -5.16
C ILE A 324 3.85 23.67 -4.03
N PHE A 325 2.82 24.50 -4.15
CA PHE A 325 2.38 25.43 -3.11
C PHE A 325 1.40 24.80 -2.11
N ASP A 326 0.89 23.60 -2.44
CA ASP A 326 0.16 22.73 -1.53
C ASP A 326 0.94 21.44 -1.32
N TYR A 327 1.91 21.49 -0.40
CA TYR A 327 2.77 20.35 -0.09
C TYR A 327 1.98 19.06 0.22
N TRP A 328 0.80 19.18 0.82
CA TRP A 328 0.01 18.02 1.18
C TRP A 328 -0.61 17.32 -0.02
N SER A 329 -1.03 18.09 -1.03
CA SER A 329 -1.51 17.52 -2.29
C SER A 329 -0.47 16.59 -2.93
N LEU A 330 0.82 16.96 -2.86
CA LEU A 330 1.93 16.17 -3.35
C LEU A 330 2.15 14.92 -2.52
N ILE A 331 2.18 15.06 -1.19
CA ILE A 331 2.41 13.95 -0.27
C ILE A 331 1.27 12.95 -0.33
N SER A 332 0.03 13.39 -0.47
CA SER A 332 -1.13 12.52 -0.65
C SER A 332 -1.02 11.70 -1.93
N ALA A 333 -0.73 12.34 -3.06
CA ALA A 333 -0.54 11.64 -4.33
C ALA A 333 0.62 10.65 -4.29
N TYR A 334 1.76 11.07 -3.74
CA TYR A 334 2.97 10.24 -3.64
C TYR A 334 2.76 9.04 -2.70
N SER A 335 2.22 9.29 -1.51
CA SER A 335 1.94 8.25 -0.51
C SER A 335 0.90 7.25 -1.01
N TYR A 336 -0.14 7.72 -1.71
CA TYR A 336 -1.10 6.84 -2.36
C TYR A 336 -0.43 5.90 -3.36
N GLY A 337 0.42 6.45 -4.23
CA GLY A 337 1.18 5.67 -5.20
C GLY A 337 2.04 4.61 -4.51
N LEU A 338 2.83 5.00 -3.51
CA LEU A 338 3.65 4.07 -2.73
C LEU A 338 2.81 2.99 -2.04
N SER A 339 1.65 3.33 -1.48
CA SER A 339 0.76 2.35 -0.84
C SER A 339 0.28 1.27 -1.81
N GLN A 340 0.23 1.53 -3.13
CA GLN A 340 -0.11 0.51 -4.13
C GLN A 340 0.99 -0.54 -4.30
N LEU A 341 2.24 -0.21 -3.93
CA LEU A 341 3.37 -1.12 -3.96
C LEU A 341 3.46 -2.01 -2.72
N SER A 342 2.66 -1.68 -1.71
CA SER A 342 2.66 -2.37 -0.42
C SER A 342 1.83 -3.66 -0.49
N PRO A 343 2.43 -4.83 -0.24
CA PRO A 343 1.66 -6.06 -0.16
C PRO A 343 0.74 -6.09 1.06
N ASN A 344 1.04 -5.29 2.09
CA ASN A 344 0.37 -5.33 3.38
C ASN A 344 -0.59 -4.18 3.62
N ARG A 345 -0.91 -3.40 2.58
CA ARG A 345 -1.79 -2.23 2.68
C ARG A 345 -3.10 -2.54 3.41
N GLU A 346 -3.75 -3.65 3.06
CA GLU A 346 -5.02 -4.04 3.69
C GLU A 346 -4.84 -4.49 5.15
N PHE A 347 -3.73 -5.15 5.48
CA PHE A 347 -3.39 -5.46 6.87
C PHE A 347 -3.25 -4.19 7.70
N PHE A 348 -2.48 -3.20 7.22
CA PHE A 348 -2.35 -1.91 7.89
C PHE A 348 -3.72 -1.25 8.10
N ARG A 349 -4.54 -1.17 7.05
CA ARG A 349 -5.87 -0.56 7.12
C ARG A 349 -6.77 -1.26 8.13
N ASN A 350 -6.79 -2.59 8.15
CA ASN A 350 -7.55 -3.38 9.11
C ASN A 350 -7.06 -3.16 10.55
N ARG A 351 -5.73 -3.05 10.75
CA ARG A 351 -5.18 -2.75 12.09
C ARG A 351 -5.54 -1.35 12.57
N LEU A 352 -5.53 -0.37 11.68
CA LEU A 352 -6.02 0.98 12.00
C LEU A 352 -7.52 0.95 12.35
N LYS A 353 -8.34 0.19 11.61
CA LYS A 353 -9.78 0.00 11.91
C LYS A 353 -10.01 -0.55 13.32
N ILE A 354 -9.39 -1.67 13.66
CA ILE A 354 -9.54 -2.32 14.97
C ILE A 354 -9.10 -1.38 16.10
N PHE A 355 -7.99 -0.66 15.88
CA PHE A 355 -7.50 0.33 16.84
C PHE A 355 -8.48 1.51 16.97
N ALA A 356 -9.10 1.95 15.88
CA ALA A 356 -10.15 2.96 15.88
C ALA A 356 -11.32 2.58 16.77
N GLU A 357 -11.84 1.38 16.59
CA GLU A 357 -12.99 0.89 17.34
C GLU A 357 -12.65 0.74 18.82
N LYS A 358 -11.48 0.19 19.15
CA LYS A 358 -11.01 0.07 20.56
C LYS A 358 -10.83 1.41 21.24
N THR A 359 -10.49 2.45 20.49
CA THR A 359 -10.26 3.80 21.00
C THR A 359 -11.49 4.71 20.86
N ASN A 360 -12.56 4.28 20.19
CA ASN A 360 -13.68 5.12 19.76
C ASN A 360 -13.22 6.32 18.91
N ALA A 361 -12.28 6.11 17.99
CA ALA A 361 -11.91 7.09 16.98
C ALA A 361 -12.77 6.92 15.72
N ASP A 362 -13.22 8.03 15.17
CA ASP A 362 -13.97 8.06 13.91
C ASP A 362 -13.07 7.86 12.70
N ALA A 363 -11.82 8.29 12.83
CA ALA A 363 -10.85 8.24 11.77
C ALA A 363 -9.43 8.20 12.36
N LEU A 364 -8.50 7.57 11.64
CA LEU A 364 -7.06 7.57 11.92
C LEU A 364 -6.21 7.74 10.68
N LEU A 365 -5.06 8.39 10.85
CA LEU A 365 -4.03 8.53 9.83
C LEU A 365 -2.67 8.15 10.45
N LEU A 366 -1.95 7.24 9.78
CA LEU A 366 -0.61 6.81 10.18
C LEU A 366 0.43 7.37 9.21
N LEU A 367 1.39 8.13 9.74
CA LEU A 367 2.45 8.80 8.99
C LEU A 367 3.84 8.34 9.45
N ASN A 368 4.82 8.37 8.56
CA ASN A 368 6.24 8.30 8.94
C ASN A 368 6.83 9.69 9.26
N GLU A 369 8.12 9.75 9.59
CA GLU A 369 8.84 11.00 9.93
C GLU A 369 8.85 12.05 8.81
N ASN A 370 8.86 11.57 7.58
CA ASN A 370 8.86 12.39 6.38
C ASN A 370 7.45 12.90 6.03
N GLY A 371 6.41 12.41 6.70
CA GLY A 371 5.00 12.74 6.44
C GLY A 371 4.34 11.84 5.40
N ILE A 372 5.01 10.79 4.92
CA ILE A 372 4.41 9.80 4.01
C ILE A 372 3.29 9.09 4.76
N ILE A 373 2.12 9.06 4.13
CA ILE A 373 0.95 8.36 4.63
C ILE A 373 1.15 6.86 4.41
N LEU A 374 1.33 6.11 5.50
CA LEU A 374 1.48 4.67 5.45
C LEU A 374 0.12 3.97 5.34
N SER A 375 -0.87 4.50 6.05
CA SER A 375 -2.23 3.99 6.02
C SER A 375 -3.22 5.00 6.61
N SER A 376 -4.49 4.86 6.25
CA SER A 376 -5.60 5.64 6.80
C SER A 376 -6.81 4.73 7.04
N TYR A 377 -7.61 5.12 8.03
CA TYR A 377 -8.91 4.53 8.31
C TYR A 377 -9.92 5.64 8.58
N SER A 378 -11.15 5.48 8.11
CA SER A 378 -12.26 6.37 8.44
C SER A 378 -13.59 5.65 8.32
N ASN A 379 -14.51 5.98 9.22
CA ASN A 379 -15.92 5.58 9.16
C ASN A 379 -16.72 6.39 8.12
N ASP A 380 -16.23 7.58 7.74
CA ASP A 380 -16.88 8.49 6.79
C ASP A 380 -15.84 9.13 5.86
N ILE A 381 -16.15 9.19 4.57
CA ILE A 381 -15.34 9.85 3.53
C ILE A 381 -15.07 11.33 3.88
N SER A 382 -15.97 11.97 4.64
CA SER A 382 -15.80 13.35 5.09
C SER A 382 -14.56 13.54 5.98
N PHE A 383 -14.22 12.57 6.84
CA PHE A 383 -13.04 12.67 7.71
C PHE A 383 -11.73 12.42 6.98
N GLU A 384 -11.75 11.71 5.84
CA GLU A 384 -10.56 11.56 5.01
C GLU A 384 -10.09 12.91 4.48
N LYS A 385 -11.02 13.77 4.03
CA LYS A 385 -10.72 15.17 3.67
C LYS A 385 -10.25 16.00 4.85
N VAL A 386 -10.81 15.78 6.05
CA VAL A 386 -10.36 16.47 7.27
C VAL A 386 -8.90 16.11 7.56
N PHE A 387 -8.50 14.85 7.42
CA PHE A 387 -7.10 14.46 7.54
C PHE A 387 -6.23 15.09 6.48
N GLU A 388 -6.69 15.10 5.23
CA GLU A 388 -5.93 15.72 4.17
C GLU A 388 -5.64 17.20 4.49
N ILE A 389 -6.63 17.92 5.00
CA ILE A 389 -6.47 19.34 5.32
C ILE A 389 -5.66 19.52 6.61
N SER A 390 -5.90 18.72 7.65
CA SER A 390 -5.39 19.00 9.00
C SER A 390 -4.03 18.39 9.32
N ALA A 391 -3.69 17.23 8.74
CA ALA A 391 -2.45 16.53 9.05
C ALA A 391 -1.16 17.34 8.83
N PRO A 392 -1.01 18.16 7.77
CA PRO A 392 0.17 19.04 7.61
C PRO A 392 0.35 19.99 8.78
N HIS A 393 -0.75 20.57 9.26
CA HIS A 393 -0.76 21.55 10.33
C HIS A 393 -0.39 20.89 11.66
N PHE A 394 -0.96 19.72 11.96
CA PHE A 394 -0.61 18.96 13.17
C PHE A 394 0.83 18.47 13.17
N GLN A 395 1.36 18.02 12.03
CA GLN A 395 2.77 17.64 11.92
C GLN A 395 3.68 18.84 12.18
N THR A 396 3.36 20.00 11.61
CA THR A 396 4.12 21.25 11.80
C THR A 396 4.08 21.72 13.25
N LEU A 397 2.90 21.72 13.86
CA LEU A 397 2.72 22.03 15.28
C LEU A 397 3.56 21.09 16.13
N TYR A 398 3.45 19.77 15.93
CA TYR A 398 4.25 18.80 16.69
C TYR A 398 5.74 19.07 16.62
N LYS A 399 6.28 19.27 15.41
CA LYS A 399 7.72 19.56 15.24
C LYS A 399 8.11 20.81 15.98
N THR A 400 7.31 21.87 15.89
CA THR A 400 7.53 23.15 16.59
C THR A 400 7.55 22.95 18.10
N PHE A 401 6.49 22.38 18.70
CA PHE A 401 6.41 22.20 20.15
C PHE A 401 7.51 21.26 20.69
N ASN A 402 7.88 20.23 19.92
CA ASN A 402 8.95 19.32 20.28
C ASN A 402 10.33 20.01 20.25
N GLU A 403 10.60 20.84 19.24
CA GLU A 403 11.84 21.62 19.12
C GLU A 403 12.05 22.55 20.33
N PHE A 404 10.99 23.23 20.76
CA PHE A 404 11.03 24.10 21.94
C PHE A 404 10.94 23.33 23.28
N LYS A 405 10.94 21.99 23.27
CA LYS A 405 10.79 21.13 24.45
C LYS A 405 9.55 21.46 25.30
N LEU A 406 8.49 21.93 24.66
CA LEU A 406 7.24 22.33 25.31
C LEU A 406 6.28 21.15 25.53
N LEU A 407 6.56 20.01 24.89
CA LEU A 407 5.77 18.79 25.05
C LEU A 407 6.17 18.05 26.34
N LYS A 408 5.23 17.95 27.29
CA LYS A 408 5.39 17.09 28.48
C LYS A 408 5.22 15.60 28.17
N LYS A 409 4.56 15.27 27.07
CA LYS A 409 4.30 13.92 26.55
C LYS A 409 4.35 13.95 25.02
N ASP A 410 4.53 12.79 24.39
CA ASP A 410 4.65 12.60 22.93
C ASP A 410 3.33 12.80 22.15
N TYR A 411 2.46 13.71 22.59
CA TYR A 411 1.22 14.01 21.88
C TYR A 411 0.80 15.48 21.98
N ILE A 412 0.06 15.94 20.97
CA ILE A 412 -0.71 17.19 20.97
C ILE A 412 -2.19 16.84 20.88
N ILE A 413 -3.00 17.48 21.72
CA ILE A 413 -4.45 17.40 21.66
C ILE A 413 -4.98 18.78 21.31
N SER A 414 -5.80 18.84 20.28
CA SER A 414 -6.63 20.00 20.00
C SER A 414 -8.08 19.64 20.32
N SER A 415 -8.66 20.32 21.31
CA SER A 415 -10.09 20.28 21.61
C SER A 415 -10.78 21.47 20.96
N GLY A 416 -11.94 21.27 20.34
CA GLY A 416 -12.75 22.40 19.91
C GLY A 416 -13.37 23.14 21.10
N MET A 417 -13.88 24.35 20.85
CA MET A 417 -14.37 25.25 21.92
C MET A 417 -15.81 24.92 22.40
N LYS A 418 -16.51 23.94 21.81
CA LYS A 418 -17.88 23.56 22.20
C LYS A 418 -17.93 22.13 22.75
N THR A 419 -18.85 21.85 23.67
CA THR A 419 -19.02 20.54 24.33
C THR A 419 -19.28 19.37 23.38
N ASP A 420 -19.75 19.63 22.15
CA ASP A 420 -19.97 18.62 21.10
C ASP A 420 -18.84 18.57 20.05
N THR A 421 -17.71 19.23 20.29
CA THR A 421 -16.62 19.27 19.31
C THR A 421 -15.67 18.09 19.46
N LYS A 422 -15.50 17.36 18.36
CA LYS A 422 -14.56 16.26 18.24
C LYS A 422 -13.13 16.75 18.51
N ASN A 423 -12.37 15.93 19.22
CA ASN A 423 -10.97 16.14 19.55
C ASN A 423 -10.08 15.57 18.44
N ILE A 424 -8.97 16.25 18.23
CA ILE A 424 -7.90 15.79 17.35
C ILE A 424 -6.69 15.46 18.20
N VAL A 425 -6.20 14.23 18.11
CA VAL A 425 -5.04 13.75 18.85
C VAL A 425 -3.94 13.42 17.86
N PHE A 426 -2.82 14.13 17.93
CA PHE A 426 -1.61 13.80 17.19
C PHE A 426 -0.58 13.21 18.15
N LYS A 427 -0.23 11.94 17.99
CA LYS A 427 0.65 11.21 18.90
C LYS A 427 1.80 10.57 18.15
N LYS A 428 3.02 10.77 18.63
CA LYS A 428 4.19 10.04 18.16
C LYS A 428 4.17 8.63 18.74
N VAL A 429 4.42 7.64 17.88
CA VAL A 429 4.45 6.22 18.21
C VAL A 429 5.82 5.70 17.82
N ARG A 430 6.58 5.21 18.80
CA ARG A 430 7.89 4.62 18.55
C ARG A 430 7.73 3.13 18.26
N VAL A 431 8.05 2.74 17.03
CA VAL A 431 8.03 1.34 16.59
C VAL A 431 9.47 0.93 16.34
N GLU A 432 10.07 0.23 17.30
CA GLU A 432 11.52 -0.02 17.37
C GLU A 432 12.36 1.26 17.24
N LYS A 433 13.00 1.44 16.09
CA LYS A 433 13.84 2.58 15.72
C LYS A 433 13.12 3.63 14.89
N TYR A 434 11.94 3.31 14.34
CA TYR A 434 11.16 4.23 13.52
C TYR A 434 10.23 5.09 14.39
N ASN A 435 10.19 6.39 14.14
CA ASN A 435 9.17 7.24 14.71
C ASN A 435 8.00 7.39 13.73
N LEU A 436 6.86 6.83 14.10
CA LEU A 436 5.61 7.04 13.39
C LEU A 436 4.77 8.10 14.10
N TYR A 437 3.79 8.63 13.39
CA TYR A 437 2.86 9.62 13.89
C TYR A 437 1.44 9.19 13.59
N LEU A 438 0.62 9.15 14.63
CA LEU A 438 -0.78 8.79 14.57
C LEU A 438 -1.63 10.04 14.79
N LEU A 439 -2.47 10.37 13.83
CA LEU A 439 -3.47 11.41 13.95
C LEU A 439 -4.84 10.76 14.10
N LEU A 440 -5.51 10.99 15.22
CA LEU A 440 -6.83 10.44 15.52
C LEU A 440 -7.86 11.55 15.58
N PHE A 441 -9.04 11.28 15.04
CA PHE A 441 -10.21 12.14 15.13
C PHE A 441 -11.28 11.44 15.96
N MET A 442 -11.73 12.05 17.06
CA MET A 442 -12.48 11.34 18.11
C MET A 442 -13.51 12.24 18.79
N GLU A 443 -14.65 11.71 19.22
CA GLU A 443 -15.72 12.54 19.81
C GLU A 443 -15.45 13.04 21.24
N GLN A 444 -14.72 12.29 22.08
CA GLN A 444 -14.58 12.60 23.52
C GLN A 444 -13.15 12.46 24.07
N PHE A 445 -12.83 13.27 25.08
CA PHE A 445 -11.50 13.34 25.72
C PHE A 445 -11.16 12.09 26.56
N ASN A 446 -12.17 11.41 27.15
CA ASN A 446 -11.97 10.21 27.97
C ASN A 446 -11.38 9.01 27.20
N SER A 447 -11.24 9.12 25.88
CA SER A 447 -10.65 8.08 25.04
C SER A 447 -9.11 8.04 25.05
N ILE A 448 -8.42 9.03 25.65
CA ILE A 448 -6.95 9.03 25.71
C ILE A 448 -6.40 7.87 26.54
N GLU A 449 -7.05 7.53 27.65
CA GLU A 449 -6.66 6.37 28.48
C GLU A 449 -6.76 5.07 27.69
N LYS A 450 -7.77 4.95 26.80
CA LYS A 450 -7.90 3.81 25.88
C LYS A 450 -6.75 3.77 24.87
N ILE A 451 -6.36 4.92 24.31
CA ILE A 451 -5.19 5.00 23.42
C ILE A 451 -3.96 4.47 24.14
N GLU A 452 -3.61 5.00 25.32
CA GLU A 452 -2.41 4.56 26.06
C GLU A 452 -2.48 3.07 26.44
N LYS A 453 -3.67 2.56 26.76
CA LYS A 453 -3.89 1.14 27.08
C LYS A 453 -3.63 0.22 25.88
N TYR A 454 -4.12 0.56 24.70
CA TYR A 454 -4.06 -0.31 23.51
C TYR A 454 -2.82 -0.06 22.62
N LEU A 455 -2.15 1.09 22.78
CA LEU A 455 -1.02 1.47 21.94
C LEU A 455 0.15 0.47 21.96
N PRO A 456 0.58 -0.12 23.11
CA PRO A 456 1.71 -1.04 23.11
C PRO A 456 1.49 -2.25 22.19
N ASN A 457 0.29 -2.85 22.25
CA ASN A 457 -0.08 -3.96 21.37
C ASN A 457 -0.12 -3.52 19.90
N PHE A 458 -0.75 -2.37 19.62
CA PHE A 458 -0.81 -1.81 18.27
C PHE A 458 0.59 -1.55 17.70
N SER A 459 1.51 -0.99 18.51
CA SER A 459 2.90 -0.72 18.12
C SER A 459 3.66 -1.99 17.78
N ASN A 460 3.49 -3.06 18.56
CA ASN A 460 4.12 -4.35 18.29
C ASN A 460 3.63 -4.94 16.95
N ILE A 461 2.33 -4.85 16.66
CA ILE A 461 1.78 -5.32 15.38
C ILE A 461 2.28 -4.47 14.21
N LEU A 462 2.34 -3.15 14.36
CA LEU A 462 2.88 -2.26 13.34
C LEU A 462 4.34 -2.60 13.03
N ASN A 463 5.13 -2.99 14.03
CA ASN A 463 6.52 -3.39 13.82
C ASN A 463 6.66 -4.50 12.78
N GLU A 464 5.84 -5.55 12.93
CA GLU A 464 5.84 -6.68 12.00
C GLU A 464 5.47 -6.24 10.58
N LEU A 465 4.45 -5.40 10.45
CA LEU A 465 3.94 -4.95 9.16
C LEU A 465 4.88 -3.95 8.47
N ILE A 466 5.57 -3.09 9.23
CA ILE A 466 6.52 -2.13 8.68
C ILE A 466 7.62 -2.86 7.94
N SER A 467 8.21 -3.92 8.50
CA SER A 467 9.30 -4.69 7.88
C SER A 467 9.00 -5.20 6.46
N THR A 468 7.73 -5.25 6.10
CA THR A 468 7.18 -5.78 4.85
C THR A 468 6.31 -4.74 4.13
N TYR A 469 6.43 -3.45 4.50
CA TYR A 469 5.60 -2.38 3.95
C TYR A 469 5.79 -2.25 2.44
N ILE A 470 7.02 -2.10 1.94
CA ILE A 470 7.33 -1.98 0.51
C ILE A 470 8.62 -2.74 0.20
#